data_AF-A0A661ZAC9-F1
#
_entry.id   AF-A0A661ZAC9-F1
#
_cell.length_a   1.000
_cell.length_b   1.000
_cell.length_c   1.000
_cell.angle_alpha   90.00
_cell.angle_beta   90.00
_cell.angle_gamma   90.00
#
_symmetry.space_group_name_H-M   'P 1'
#
loop_
_entity.id
_entity.type
_entity.pdbx_description
1 polymer ?
#
loop_
_entity_poly.entity_id
_entity_poly.type
_entity_poly.pdbx_seq_one_letter_code
_entity_poly.pdbx_strand_id
1 'polypeptide(L)'
;MSYNWTEIFKSKTDKELYEIYKGKSFLNSDAQNSAFIELKNRNFNFNDVDKYKKRWELESLIDEENYEIKKAKPFFKNSDSYLLSGILGLIIIVWFFIDYFINNKVSWFSILVGISMIIFGFIGYNKKKSREMYRKNKIGQLKGELNNK
;
A
#
# COMPACT_ATOMS: atom_id res chain seq x y z
N MET A 1 -2.11 -29.97 27.28
CA MET A 1 -3.47 -29.44 27.00
C MET A 1 -3.74 -29.62 25.51
N SER A 2 -4.78 -30.35 25.11
CA SER A 2 -5.18 -30.41 23.71
C SER A 2 -5.96 -29.14 23.37
N TYR A 3 -5.38 -28.27 22.55
CA TYR A 3 -6.09 -27.08 22.06
C TYR A 3 -7.20 -27.49 21.10
N ASN A 4 -8.38 -26.87 21.21
CA ASN A 4 -9.49 -27.10 20.28
C ASN A 4 -9.30 -26.29 18.98
N TRP A 5 -8.35 -26.71 18.15
CA TRP A 5 -8.01 -26.02 16.90
C TRP A 5 -9.19 -25.89 15.95
N THR A 6 -10.08 -26.88 15.93
CA THR A 6 -11.26 -26.92 15.05
C THR A 6 -12.19 -25.73 15.28
N GLU A 7 -12.41 -25.35 16.54
CA GLU A 7 -13.28 -24.22 16.87
C GLU A 7 -12.61 -22.88 16.58
N ILE A 8 -11.30 -22.77 16.85
CA ILE A 8 -10.49 -21.58 16.56
C ILE A 8 -10.44 -21.30 15.05
N PHE A 9 -10.39 -22.35 14.22
CA PHE A 9 -10.19 -22.21 12.78
C PHE A 9 -11.45 -21.89 12.00
N LYS A 10 -12.64 -22.10 12.58
CA LYS A 10 -13.91 -21.68 11.97
C LYS A 10 -13.99 -20.17 11.71
N SER A 11 -13.37 -19.34 12.54
CA SER A 11 -13.38 -17.89 12.39
C SER A 11 -12.27 -17.35 11.48
N LYS A 12 -11.32 -18.19 11.06
CA LYS A 12 -10.19 -17.79 10.21
C LYS A 12 -10.56 -17.77 8.74
N THR A 13 -9.91 -16.88 8.00
CA THR A 13 -10.00 -16.83 6.54
C THR A 13 -9.24 -18.00 5.88
N ASP A 14 -9.61 -18.35 4.66
CA ASP A 14 -8.94 -19.41 3.91
C ASP A 14 -7.46 -19.12 3.69
N LYS A 15 -7.09 -17.83 3.58
CA LYS A 15 -5.69 -17.37 3.50
C LYS A 15 -4.92 -17.74 4.76
N GLU A 16 -5.44 -17.40 5.92
CA GLU A 16 -4.79 -17.69 7.21
C GLU A 16 -4.66 -19.19 7.44
N LEU A 17 -5.71 -19.96 7.13
CA LEU A 17 -5.68 -21.42 7.24
C LEU A 17 -4.63 -22.02 6.30
N TYR A 18 -4.50 -21.50 5.08
CA TYR A 18 -3.50 -21.95 4.12
C TYR A 18 -2.06 -21.63 4.59
N GLU A 19 -1.84 -20.46 5.20
CA GLU A 19 -0.55 -20.09 5.78
C GLU A 19 -0.17 -20.98 6.97
N ILE A 20 -1.14 -21.30 7.83
CA ILE A 20 -0.96 -22.25 8.95
C ILE A 20 -0.62 -23.63 8.40
N TYR A 21 -1.38 -24.13 7.43
CA TYR A 21 -1.12 -25.42 6.78
C TYR A 21 0.29 -25.50 6.16
N LYS A 22 0.78 -24.41 5.55
CA LYS A 22 2.13 -24.33 4.98
C LYS A 22 3.25 -24.17 6.01
N GLY A 23 2.93 -24.13 7.31
CA GLY A 23 3.91 -23.96 8.38
C GLY A 23 4.51 -22.56 8.45
N LYS A 24 3.81 -21.54 7.92
CA LYS A 24 4.25 -20.14 8.02
C LYS A 24 3.91 -19.49 9.37
N SER A 25 3.17 -20.19 10.23
CA SER A 25 2.85 -19.76 11.59
C SER A 25 3.73 -20.49 12.61
N PHE A 26 3.87 -19.93 13.81
CA PHE A 26 4.57 -20.57 14.94
C PHE A 26 3.77 -21.72 15.58
N LEU A 27 2.72 -22.21 14.93
CA LEU A 27 1.85 -23.26 15.46
C LEU A 27 2.44 -24.65 15.20
N ASN A 28 2.10 -25.60 16.08
CA ASN A 28 2.59 -26.97 16.03
C ASN A 28 1.98 -27.77 14.86
N SER A 29 2.51 -28.97 14.61
CA SER A 29 2.03 -29.87 13.54
C SER A 29 0.54 -30.20 13.63
N ASP A 30 0.00 -30.29 14.85
CA ASP A 30 -1.44 -30.57 15.06
C ASP A 30 -2.30 -29.45 14.49
N ALA A 31 -1.91 -28.19 14.70
CA ALA A 31 -2.57 -27.05 14.10
C ALA A 31 -2.47 -27.06 12.56
N GLN A 32 -1.36 -27.52 11.98
CA GLN A 32 -1.24 -27.64 10.51
C GLN A 32 -2.23 -28.67 9.95
N ASN A 33 -2.34 -29.82 10.61
CA ASN A 33 -3.29 -30.87 10.24
C ASN A 33 -4.74 -30.41 10.40
N SER A 34 -5.08 -29.73 11.50
CA SER A 34 -6.41 -29.16 11.70
C SER A 34 -6.74 -28.09 10.65
N ALA A 35 -5.78 -27.25 10.26
CA ALA A 35 -5.99 -26.25 9.21
C ALA A 35 -6.24 -26.89 7.84
N PHE A 36 -5.52 -27.97 7.52
CA PHE A 36 -5.75 -28.75 6.30
C PHE A 36 -7.14 -29.39 6.25
N ILE A 37 -7.57 -29.99 7.35
CA ILE A 37 -8.92 -30.59 7.48
C ILE A 37 -9.98 -29.52 7.26
N GLU A 38 -9.85 -28.36 7.92
CA GLU A 38 -10.81 -27.27 7.77
C GLU A 38 -10.85 -26.71 6.34
N LEU A 39 -9.70 -26.54 5.68
CA LEU A 39 -9.65 -26.15 4.26
C LEU A 39 -10.35 -27.16 3.36
N LYS A 40 -10.16 -28.47 3.61
CA LYS A 40 -10.90 -29.52 2.89
C LYS A 40 -12.40 -29.44 3.13
N ASN A 41 -12.83 -29.22 4.37
CA ASN A 41 -14.25 -29.07 4.72
C ASN A 41 -14.90 -27.88 3.99
N ARG A 42 -14.12 -26.84 3.69
CA ARG A 42 -14.55 -25.68 2.90
C ARG A 42 -14.47 -25.88 1.39
N ASN A 43 -14.18 -27.10 0.92
CA ASN A 43 -13.95 -27.42 -0.48
C ASN A 43 -12.84 -26.57 -1.13
N PHE A 44 -11.80 -26.22 -0.37
CA PHE A 44 -10.67 -25.49 -0.90
C PHE A 44 -9.94 -26.32 -1.97
N ASN A 45 -9.81 -25.77 -3.19
CA ASN A 45 -9.12 -26.47 -4.26
C ASN A 45 -7.61 -26.27 -4.18
N PHE A 46 -6.91 -27.28 -3.65
CA PHE A 46 -5.44 -27.28 -3.56
C PHE A 46 -4.72 -27.31 -4.91
N ASN A 47 -5.41 -27.64 -6.00
CA ASN A 47 -4.84 -27.62 -7.35
C ASN A 47 -4.88 -26.21 -7.97
N ASP A 48 -5.78 -25.34 -7.51
CA ASP A 48 -5.96 -23.96 -8.01
C ASP A 48 -5.38 -22.91 -7.05
N VAL A 49 -4.37 -23.28 -6.26
CA VAL A 49 -3.73 -22.39 -5.27
C VAL A 49 -3.29 -21.06 -5.87
N ASP A 50 -2.82 -21.05 -7.11
CA ASP A 50 -2.37 -19.81 -7.76
C ASP A 50 -3.51 -18.82 -8.00
N LYS A 51 -4.75 -19.31 -8.25
CA LYS A 51 -5.94 -18.46 -8.36
C LYS A 51 -6.25 -17.80 -7.02
N TYR A 52 -6.20 -18.57 -5.93
CA TYR A 52 -6.42 -18.05 -4.59
C TYR A 52 -5.35 -17.05 -4.15
N LYS A 53 -4.07 -17.33 -4.44
CA LYS A 53 -2.97 -16.38 -4.16
C LYS A 53 -3.19 -15.04 -4.86
N LYS A 54 -3.54 -15.06 -6.15
CA LYS A 54 -3.84 -13.85 -6.92
C LYS A 54 -5.03 -13.09 -6.35
N ARG A 55 -6.07 -13.80 -5.91
CA ARG A 55 -7.23 -13.21 -5.25
C ARG A 55 -6.85 -12.56 -3.91
N TRP A 56 -6.08 -13.23 -3.07
CA TRP A 56 -5.63 -12.67 -1.79
C TRP A 56 -4.69 -11.48 -1.97
N GLU A 57 -3.84 -11.50 -3.01
CA GLU A 57 -3.02 -10.36 -3.40
C GLU A 57 -3.90 -9.18 -3.81
N LEU A 58 -4.92 -9.44 -4.65
CA LEU A 58 -5.88 -8.41 -5.05
C LEU A 58 -6.64 -7.81 -3.87
N GLU A 59 -7.17 -8.65 -2.96
CA GLU A 59 -7.86 -8.22 -1.74
C GLU A 59 -6.93 -7.34 -0.88
N SER A 60 -5.66 -7.74 -0.70
CA SER A 60 -4.70 -6.95 0.06
C SER A 60 -4.41 -5.58 -0.56
N LEU A 61 -4.31 -5.50 -1.90
CA LEU A 61 -4.10 -4.24 -2.61
C LEU A 61 -5.32 -3.30 -2.50
N ILE A 62 -6.53 -3.85 -2.52
CA ILE A 62 -7.77 -3.10 -2.32
C ILE A 62 -7.87 -2.59 -0.88
N ASP A 63 -7.52 -3.41 0.10
CA ASP A 63 -7.52 -3.02 1.51
C ASP A 63 -6.48 -1.93 1.80
N GLU A 64 -5.29 -2.01 1.21
CA GLU A 64 -4.29 -0.94 1.27
C GLU A 64 -4.82 0.37 0.67
N GLU A 65 -5.49 0.32 -0.47
CA GLU A 65 -6.11 1.50 -1.09
C GLU A 65 -7.18 2.11 -0.17
N ASN A 66 -8.08 1.29 0.37
CA ASN A 66 -9.11 1.73 1.31
C ASN A 66 -8.50 2.30 2.60
N TYR A 67 -7.41 1.72 3.09
CA TYR A 67 -6.70 2.19 4.26
C TYR A 67 -6.02 3.54 4.01
N GLU A 68 -5.32 3.70 2.89
CA GLU A 68 -4.73 4.99 2.50
C GLU A 68 -5.82 6.06 2.34
N ILE A 69 -6.97 5.72 1.75
CA ILE A 69 -8.10 6.63 1.61
C ILE A 69 -8.67 7.08 2.96
N LYS A 70 -8.75 6.17 3.94
CA LYS A 70 -9.32 6.42 5.28
C LYS A 70 -8.34 7.15 6.22
N LYS A 71 -7.04 6.84 6.17
CA LYS A 71 -6.05 7.37 7.11
C LYS A 71 -5.26 8.58 6.60
N ALA A 72 -5.23 8.82 5.29
CA ALA A 72 -4.53 9.98 4.77
C ALA A 72 -5.19 11.26 5.27
N LYS A 73 -4.42 12.11 5.96
CA LYS A 73 -4.78 13.52 6.14
C LYS A 73 -5.10 14.08 4.75
N PRO A 74 -6.17 14.88 4.57
CA PRO A 74 -6.64 15.33 3.26
C PRO A 74 -5.52 15.97 2.42
N PHE A 75 -4.59 16.65 3.09
CA PHE A 75 -3.43 17.29 2.47
C PHE A 75 -2.35 16.37 1.91
N PHE A 76 -2.28 15.09 2.26
CA PHE A 76 -1.25 14.16 1.76
C PHE A 76 -1.83 12.98 1.00
N LYS A 77 -3.13 13.03 0.68
CA LYS A 77 -3.88 11.89 0.16
C LYS A 77 -3.45 11.48 -1.24
N ASN A 78 -3.09 12.44 -2.08
CA ASN A 78 -2.76 12.18 -3.49
C ASN A 78 -1.33 12.62 -3.82
N SER A 79 -0.73 12.04 -4.87
CA SER A 79 0.53 12.54 -5.44
C SER A 79 0.52 14.05 -5.66
N ASP A 80 -0.63 14.61 -6.05
CA ASP A 80 -0.78 16.01 -6.45
C ASP A 80 -0.49 17.00 -5.31
N SER A 81 -0.66 16.58 -4.05
CA SER A 81 -0.29 17.39 -2.90
C SER A 81 1.22 17.66 -2.80
N TYR A 82 2.04 16.66 -3.15
CA TYR A 82 3.49 16.82 -3.20
C TYR A 82 3.89 17.72 -4.38
N LEU A 83 3.19 17.62 -5.50
CA LEU A 83 3.40 18.50 -6.64
C LEU A 83 3.05 19.96 -6.30
N LEU A 84 1.93 20.19 -5.62
CA LEU A 84 1.54 21.50 -5.07
C LEU A 84 2.61 22.08 -4.13
N SER A 85 3.19 21.25 -3.25
CA SER A 85 4.27 21.72 -2.37
C SER A 85 5.53 22.15 -3.13
N GLY A 86 5.86 21.46 -4.24
CA GLY A 86 6.95 21.86 -5.12
C GLY A 86 6.66 23.17 -5.86
N ILE A 87 5.43 23.36 -6.35
CA ILE A 87 4.99 24.62 -6.98
C ILE A 87 5.06 25.78 -5.98
N LEU A 88 4.62 25.58 -4.73
CA LEU A 88 4.74 26.60 -3.68
C LEU A 88 6.20 26.97 -3.41
N GLY A 89 7.11 25.99 -3.42
CA GLY A 89 8.54 26.24 -3.33
C GLY A 89 9.07 27.12 -4.46
N LEU A 90 8.63 26.88 -5.71
CA LEU A 90 8.98 27.73 -6.85
C LEU A 90 8.44 29.16 -6.69
N ILE A 91 7.19 29.31 -6.24
CA ILE A 91 6.58 30.63 -5.99
C ILE A 91 7.38 31.41 -4.95
N ILE A 92 7.82 30.75 -3.86
CA ILE A 92 8.66 31.37 -2.82
C ILE A 92 10.00 31.86 -3.41
N ILE A 93 10.62 31.07 -4.28
CA ILE A 93 11.89 31.46 -4.93
C ILE A 93 11.67 32.64 -5.89
N VAL A 94 10.61 32.62 -6.70
CA VAL A 94 10.28 33.72 -7.62
C VAL A 94 9.99 35.00 -6.84
N TRP A 95 9.20 34.91 -5.78
CA TRP A 95 8.90 36.05 -4.91
C TRP A 95 10.16 36.61 -4.25
N PHE A 96 11.07 35.73 -3.82
CA PHE A 96 12.39 36.14 -3.32
C PHE A 96 13.18 36.95 -4.36
N PHE A 97 13.23 36.52 -5.63
CA PHE A 97 13.93 37.28 -6.67
C PHE A 97 13.30 38.65 -6.88
N ILE A 98 11.97 38.75 -6.88
CA ILE A 98 11.25 40.02 -6.98
C ILE A 98 11.62 40.95 -5.81
N ASP A 99 11.59 40.45 -4.58
CA ASP A 99 11.93 41.22 -3.38
C ASP A 99 13.39 41.67 -3.38
N TYR A 100 14.31 40.83 -3.86
CA TYR A 100 15.71 41.19 -4.05
C TYR A 100 15.88 42.34 -5.04
N PHE A 101 15.20 42.32 -6.19
CA PHE A 101 15.27 43.40 -7.17
C PHE A 101 14.68 44.72 -6.67
N ILE A 102 13.62 44.67 -5.85
CA ILE A 102 12.92 45.86 -5.35
C ILE A 102 13.63 46.46 -4.13
N ASN A 103 13.96 45.63 -3.15
CA ASN A 103 14.38 46.06 -1.82
C ASN A 103 15.88 45.86 -1.56
N ASN A 104 16.61 45.20 -2.47
CA ASN A 104 18.03 44.86 -2.36
C ASN A 104 18.39 44.12 -1.05
N LYS A 105 17.41 43.42 -0.47
CA LYS A 105 17.55 42.63 0.74
C LYS A 105 17.64 41.16 0.36
N VAL A 106 18.57 40.44 1.01
CA VAL A 106 18.79 39.01 0.78
C VAL A 106 18.41 38.23 2.04
N SER A 107 17.35 37.44 1.96
CA SER A 107 17.06 36.37 2.91
C SER A 107 17.47 35.01 2.35
N TRP A 108 18.70 34.57 2.64
CA TRP A 108 19.18 33.24 2.27
C TRP A 108 18.33 32.10 2.83
N PHE A 109 17.68 32.34 3.97
CA PHE A 109 16.75 31.39 4.58
C PHE A 109 15.56 31.07 3.66
N SER A 110 15.01 32.07 2.97
CA SER A 110 13.88 31.89 2.05
C SER A 110 14.23 31.02 0.85
N ILE A 111 15.46 31.15 0.33
CA ILE A 111 15.97 30.29 -0.76
C ILE A 111 16.12 28.85 -0.27
N LEU A 112 16.71 28.63 0.91
CA LEU A 112 16.88 27.28 1.48
C LEU A 112 15.53 26.60 1.70
N VAL A 113 14.54 27.33 2.23
CA VAL A 113 13.17 26.81 2.39
C VAL A 113 12.56 26.47 1.03
N GLY A 114 12.63 27.36 0.05
CA GLY A 114 12.09 27.13 -1.30
C GLY A 114 12.70 25.91 -1.98
N ILE A 115 14.03 25.77 -1.95
CA ILE A 115 14.74 24.62 -2.49
C ILE A 115 14.34 23.33 -1.77
N SER A 116 14.25 23.37 -0.43
CA SER A 116 13.84 22.18 0.34
C SER A 116 12.43 21.73 -0.05
N MET A 117 11.48 22.66 -0.23
CA MET A 117 10.11 22.36 -0.64
C MET A 117 10.03 21.77 -2.05
N ILE A 118 10.85 22.25 -2.99
CA ILE A 118 10.95 21.69 -4.34
C ILE A 118 11.47 20.26 -4.28
N ILE A 119 12.57 20.03 -3.55
CA ILE A 119 13.18 18.70 -3.42
C ILE A 119 12.19 17.71 -2.79
N PHE A 120 11.59 18.08 -1.65
CA PHE A 120 10.61 17.24 -0.96
C PHE A 120 9.36 16.99 -1.82
N GLY A 121 8.85 18.03 -2.49
CA GLY A 121 7.70 17.93 -3.37
C GLY A 121 7.95 17.01 -4.56
N PHE A 122 9.07 17.19 -5.26
CA PHE A 122 9.38 16.41 -6.46
C PHE A 122 9.72 14.94 -6.15
N ILE A 123 10.53 14.71 -5.10
CA ILE A 123 10.86 13.34 -4.65
C ILE A 123 9.59 12.63 -4.13
N GLY A 124 8.79 13.32 -3.32
CA GLY A 124 7.54 12.78 -2.79
C GLY A 124 6.54 12.44 -3.90
N TYR A 125 6.39 13.32 -4.88
CA TYR A 125 5.54 13.11 -6.06
C TYR A 125 5.96 11.86 -6.83
N ASN A 126 7.24 11.76 -7.23
CA ASN A 126 7.71 10.65 -8.05
C ASN A 126 7.58 9.30 -7.33
N LYS A 127 7.96 9.24 -6.05
CA LYS A 127 7.82 8.02 -5.24
C LYS A 127 6.36 7.60 -5.12
N LYS A 128 5.46 8.55 -4.83
CA LYS A 128 4.05 8.24 -4.62
C LYS A 128 3.34 7.87 -5.92
N LYS A 129 3.56 8.62 -7.00
CA LYS A 129 2.98 8.35 -8.31
C LYS A 129 3.42 6.99 -8.88
N SER A 130 4.69 6.62 -8.69
CA SER A 130 5.20 5.30 -9.08
C SER A 130 4.46 4.17 -8.35
N ARG A 131 4.25 4.30 -7.03
CA ARG A 131 3.47 3.33 -6.25
C ARG A 131 2.01 3.26 -6.69
N GLU A 132 1.38 4.40 -6.96
CA GLU A 132 -0.01 4.44 -7.45
C GLU A 132 -0.14 3.78 -8.84
N MET A 133 0.79 4.04 -9.76
CA MET A 133 0.81 3.41 -11.08
C MET A 133 1.06 1.90 -10.99
N TYR A 134 2.05 1.46 -10.22
CA TYR A 134 2.30 0.04 -10.00
C TYR A 134 1.06 -0.68 -9.46
N ARG A 135 0.40 -0.09 -8.45
CA ARG A 135 -0.83 -0.64 -7.87
C ARG A 135 -1.96 -0.73 -8.88
N LYS A 136 -2.26 0.35 -9.61
CA LYS A 136 -3.32 0.35 -10.65
C LYS A 136 -3.05 -0.70 -11.73
N ASN A 137 -1.81 -0.80 -12.21
CA ASN A 137 -1.43 -1.78 -13.22
C ASN A 137 -1.57 -3.20 -12.70
N LYS A 138 -1.10 -3.47 -11.47
CA LYS A 138 -1.18 -4.80 -10.85
C LYS A 138 -2.62 -5.22 -10.58
N ILE A 139 -3.47 -4.32 -10.09
CA ILE A 139 -4.90 -4.57 -9.91
C ILE A 139 -5.57 -4.88 -11.25
N GLY A 140 -5.29 -4.10 -12.29
CA GLY A 140 -5.82 -4.33 -13.64
C GLY A 140 -5.40 -5.69 -14.21
N GLN A 141 -4.12 -6.04 -14.08
CA GLN A 141 -3.58 -7.33 -14.49
C GLN A 141 -4.27 -8.49 -13.75
N LEU A 142 -4.32 -8.43 -12.41
CA LEU A 142 -4.92 -9.49 -11.60
C LEU A 142 -6.42 -9.67 -11.90
N LYS A 143 -7.16 -8.58 -12.13
CA LYS A 143 -8.57 -8.63 -12.56
C LYS A 143 -8.72 -9.30 -13.93
N GLY A 144 -7.87 -8.97 -14.90
CA GLY A 144 -7.88 -9.60 -16.23
C GLY A 144 -7.58 -11.09 -16.18
N GLU A 145 -6.57 -11.49 -15.40
CA GLU A 145 -6.18 -12.89 -15.24
C GLU A 145 -7.25 -13.73 -14.49
N LEU A 146 -8.02 -13.11 -13.60
CA LEU A 146 -9.11 -13.77 -12.89
C LEU A 146 -10.40 -13.86 -13.72
N ASN A 147 -10.63 -12.96 -14.68
CA ASN A 147 -11.82 -12.95 -15.54
C ASN A 147 -11.68 -13.82 -16.80
N ASN A 148 -10.45 -14.10 -17.25
CA ASN A 148 -10.18 -14.91 -18.45
C ASN A 148 -10.05 -16.43 -18.17
N LYS A 149 -10.53 -16.91 -17.02
CA LYS A 149 -10.53 -18.34 -16.61
C LYS A 149 -11.81 -18.71 -15.89
#